data_AF-A0A0G1XSI2-F1
#
_entry.id   AF-A0A0G1XSI2-F1
#
_cell.length_a   1.000
_cell.length_b   1.000
_cell.length_c   1.000
_cell.angle_alpha   90.00
_cell.angle_beta   90.00
_cell.angle_gamma   90.00
#
_symmetry.space_group_name_H-M   'P 1'
#
loop_
_entity.id
_entity.type
_entity.pdbx_description
1 polymer ?
#
loop_
_entity_poly.entity_id
_entity_poly.type
_entity_poly.pdbx_seq_one_letter_code
_entity_poly.pdbx_strand_id
1 'polypeptide(L)'
;MACLMSLEGVESNEQSEEVAARVDAEVKKIIEGAHKIAEAVLKKHRKVLDAIAKKLIEVENLERDDFEKILIANGITPKKKEDIEHQPLA
;
A
#
# COMPACT_ATOMS: atom_id res chain seq x y z
N MET A 1 43.80 33.57 1.80
CA MET A 1 42.86 33.04 2.81
C MET A 1 41.46 32.86 2.20
N ALA A 2 41.29 32.02 1.16
CA ALA A 2 39.98 31.81 0.53
C ALA A 2 39.87 30.57 -0.40
N CYS A 3 40.61 29.47 -0.17
CA CYS A 3 40.49 28.30 -1.07
C CYS A 3 40.74 26.96 -0.36
N LEU A 4 40.18 26.79 0.85
CA LEU A 4 40.32 25.53 1.61
C LEU A 4 39.00 24.97 2.16
N MET A 5 37.84 25.61 1.89
CA MET A 5 36.55 25.18 2.46
C MET A 5 35.63 24.40 1.50
N SER A 6 36.06 24.08 0.26
CA SER A 6 35.18 23.42 -0.72
C SER A 6 35.36 21.91 -0.88
N LEU A 7 36.40 21.29 -0.30
CA LEU A 7 36.69 19.88 -0.57
C LEU A 7 35.96 18.89 0.37
N GLU A 8 35.59 19.31 1.58
CA GLU A 8 34.96 18.42 2.58
C GLU A 8 33.45 18.23 2.39
N GLY A 9 32.78 19.06 1.57
CA GLY A 9 31.32 19.00 1.37
C GLY A 9 30.84 18.20 0.16
N VAL A 10 31.75 17.79 -0.73
CA VAL A 10 31.40 17.09 -1.97
C VAL A 10 31.27 15.57 -1.74
N GLU A 11 32.21 14.94 -1.04
CA GLU A 11 32.19 13.48 -0.85
C GLU A 11 31.01 13.00 0.04
N SER A 12 30.62 13.79 1.05
CA SER A 12 29.47 13.49 1.90
C SER A 12 28.13 13.55 1.16
N ASN A 13 28.03 14.41 0.13
CA ASN A 13 26.80 14.56 -0.64
C ASN A 13 26.66 13.46 -1.69
N GLU A 14 27.75 13.07 -2.35
CA GLU A 14 27.74 11.94 -3.30
C GLU A 14 27.38 10.61 -2.63
N GLN A 15 27.90 10.36 -1.41
CA GLN A 15 27.50 9.21 -0.60
C GLN A 15 26.01 9.28 -0.18
N SER A 16 25.49 10.48 0.10
CA SER A 16 24.07 10.69 0.42
C SER A 16 23.18 10.45 -0.79
N GLU A 17 23.60 10.86 -1.99
CA GLU A 17 22.86 10.64 -3.24
C GLU A 17 22.82 9.16 -3.62
N GLU A 18 23.94 8.43 -3.50
CA GLU A 18 23.97 7.00 -3.76
C GLU A 18 23.10 6.23 -2.76
N VAL A 19 23.17 6.58 -1.47
CA VAL A 19 22.33 5.96 -0.43
C VAL A 19 20.85 6.28 -0.67
N ALA A 20 20.50 7.51 -1.01
CA ALA A 20 19.13 7.89 -1.34
C ALA A 20 18.59 7.11 -2.55
N ALA A 21 19.39 6.99 -3.61
CA ALA A 21 19.01 6.23 -4.80
C ALA A 21 18.76 4.73 -4.49
N ARG A 22 19.57 4.14 -3.59
CA ARG A 22 19.37 2.76 -3.12
C ARG A 22 18.08 2.61 -2.30
N VAL A 23 17.77 3.59 -1.45
CA VAL A 23 16.52 3.61 -0.66
C VAL A 23 15.30 3.71 -1.59
N ASP A 24 15.31 4.65 -2.53
CA ASP A 24 14.21 4.83 -3.49
C ASP A 24 13.96 3.57 -4.33
N ALA A 25 15.04 2.88 -4.73
CA ALA A 25 14.93 1.63 -5.46
C ALA A 25 14.23 0.53 -4.64
N GLU A 26 14.55 0.40 -3.35
CA GLU A 26 13.93 -0.61 -2.48
C GLU A 26 12.48 -0.24 -2.15
N VAL A 27 12.19 1.05 -1.89
CA VAL A 27 10.81 1.53 -1.69
C VAL A 27 9.96 1.22 -2.92
N LYS A 28 10.46 1.54 -4.11
CA LYS A 28 9.76 1.23 -5.38
C LYS A 28 9.49 -0.26 -5.50
N LYS A 29 10.48 -1.11 -5.23
CA LYS A 29 10.34 -2.56 -5.29
C LYS A 29 9.30 -3.10 -4.30
N ILE A 30 9.24 -2.55 -3.09
CA ILE A 30 8.22 -2.92 -2.09
C ILE A 30 6.83 -2.54 -2.58
N ILE A 31 6.65 -1.30 -3.05
CA ILE A 31 5.35 -0.81 -3.54
C ILE A 31 4.88 -1.60 -4.76
N GLU A 32 5.75 -1.85 -5.73
CA GLU A 32 5.42 -2.67 -6.91
C GLU A 32 5.07 -4.11 -6.53
N GLY A 33 5.79 -4.69 -5.57
CA GLY A 33 5.49 -6.01 -5.03
C GLY A 33 4.10 -6.05 -4.38
N ALA A 34 3.81 -5.10 -3.49
CA ALA A 34 2.51 -4.98 -2.84
C ALA A 34 1.37 -4.76 -3.85
N HIS A 35 1.58 -3.90 -4.85
CA HIS A 35 0.61 -3.67 -5.92
C HIS A 35 0.31 -4.95 -6.70
N LYS A 36 1.33 -5.71 -7.11
CA LYS A 36 1.15 -6.99 -7.82
C LYS A 36 0.39 -8.02 -6.98
N ILE A 37 0.68 -8.09 -5.68
CA ILE A 37 -0.05 -8.97 -4.76
C ILE A 37 -1.52 -8.55 -4.67
N ALA A 38 -1.79 -7.26 -4.47
CA ALA A 38 -3.16 -6.75 -4.43
C ALA A 38 -3.92 -7.03 -5.72
N GLU A 39 -3.30 -6.76 -6.88
CA GLU A 39 -3.87 -7.04 -8.20
C GLU A 39 -4.18 -8.54 -8.37
N ALA A 40 -3.26 -9.42 -7.97
CA ALA A 40 -3.45 -10.86 -8.03
C ALA A 40 -4.62 -11.33 -7.15
N VAL A 41 -4.75 -10.78 -5.94
CA VAL A 41 -5.87 -11.06 -5.03
C VAL A 41 -7.19 -10.60 -5.65
N LEU A 42 -7.25 -9.37 -6.17
CA LEU A 42 -8.46 -8.83 -6.80
C LEU A 42 -8.86 -9.63 -8.06
N LYS A 43 -7.89 -10.05 -8.88
CA LYS A 43 -8.14 -10.93 -10.03
C LYS A 43 -8.63 -12.31 -9.61
N LYS A 44 -8.02 -12.91 -8.60
CA LYS A 44 -8.44 -14.22 -8.05
C LYS A 44 -9.88 -14.19 -7.54
N HIS A 45 -10.29 -13.08 -6.92
CA HIS A 45 -11.62 -12.91 -6.34
C HIS A 45 -12.54 -12.02 -7.19
N ARG A 46 -12.32 -11.96 -8.51
CA ARG A 46 -13.01 -11.03 -9.42
C ARG A 46 -14.54 -11.11 -9.35
N LYS A 47 -15.10 -12.32 -9.22
CA LYS A 47 -16.55 -12.53 -9.08
C LYS A 47 -17.14 -11.80 -7.88
N VAL A 48 -16.43 -11.82 -6.75
CA VAL A 48 -16.87 -11.18 -5.50
C VAL A 48 -16.73 -9.68 -5.61
N LEU A 49 -15.63 -9.21 -6.20
CA LEU A 49 -15.42 -7.79 -6.51
C LEU A 49 -16.54 -7.23 -7.39
N ASP A 50 -16.95 -7.96 -8.43
CA ASP A 50 -18.06 -7.57 -9.31
C ASP A 50 -19.41 -7.54 -8.55
N ALA A 51 -19.63 -8.47 -7.61
CA ALA A 51 -20.83 -8.48 -6.77
C ALA A 51 -20.88 -7.27 -5.83
N ILE A 52 -19.74 -6.94 -5.19
CA ILE A 52 -19.61 -5.75 -4.33
C ILE A 52 -19.83 -4.48 -5.15
N ALA A 53 -19.22 -4.37 -6.33
CA ALA A 53 -19.37 -3.21 -7.20
C ALA A 53 -20.83 -2.99 -7.64
N LYS A 54 -21.51 -4.07 -8.06
CA LYS A 54 -22.95 -4.00 -8.37
C LYS A 54 -23.76 -3.54 -7.17
N LYS A 55 -23.45 -4.06 -5.98
CA LYS A 55 -24.18 -3.66 -4.77
C LYS A 55 -23.96 -2.18 -4.44
N LEU A 56 -22.73 -1.70 -4.52
CA LEU A 56 -22.41 -0.28 -4.29
C LEU A 56 -23.13 0.66 -5.26
N ILE A 57 -23.36 0.25 -6.51
CA ILE A 57 -24.16 1.02 -7.46
C ILE A 57 -25.63 1.16 -6.99
N GLU A 58 -26.17 0.15 -6.30
CA GLU A 58 -27.56 0.18 -5.80
C GLU A 58 -27.73 0.99 -4.52
N VAL A 59 -26.78 0.91 -3.59
CA VAL A 59 -26.94 1.43 -2.21
C VAL A 59 -26.01 2.60 -1.87
N GLU A 60 -25.07 2.95 -2.76
CA GLU A 60 -24.03 4.00 -2.63
C GLU A 60 -23.02 3.81 -1.50
N ASN A 61 -23.45 3.27 -0.37
CA ASN A 61 -22.62 2.94 0.78
C ASN A 61 -22.89 1.50 1.24
N LEU A 62 -21.84 0.80 1.67
CA LEU A 62 -21.92 -0.59 2.12
C LEU A 62 -21.29 -0.72 3.50
N GLU A 63 -22.11 -1.02 4.50
CA GLU A 63 -21.65 -1.27 5.86
C GLU A 63 -20.87 -2.58 5.95
N ARG A 64 -20.03 -2.70 6.98
CA ARG A 64 -19.15 -3.87 7.17
C ARG A 64 -19.94 -5.19 7.16
N ASP A 65 -21.03 -5.25 7.89
CA ASP A 65 -21.82 -6.48 8.03
C ASP A 65 -22.35 -6.95 6.68
N ASP A 66 -22.75 -6.02 5.80
CA ASP A 66 -23.24 -6.34 4.47
C ASP A 66 -22.11 -6.72 3.51
N PHE A 67 -20.95 -6.06 3.63
CA PHE A 67 -19.74 -6.47 2.92
C PHE A 67 -19.31 -7.89 3.28
N GLU A 68 -19.27 -8.22 4.57
CA GLU A 68 -18.89 -9.56 5.05
C GLU A 68 -19.90 -10.62 4.61
N LYS A 69 -21.21 -10.32 4.58
CA LYS A 69 -22.23 -11.22 4.01
C LYS A 69 -21.94 -11.56 2.55
N ILE A 70 -21.55 -10.57 1.73
CA ILE A 70 -21.19 -10.80 0.32
C ILE A 70 -19.94 -11.68 0.22
N LEU A 71 -18.93 -11.46 1.06
CA LEU A 71 -17.72 -12.29 1.11
C LEU A 71 -18.05 -13.76 1.46
N ILE A 72 -18.83 -13.98 2.52
CA ILE A 72 -19.22 -15.32 2.99
C ILE A 72 -20.05 -16.04 1.94
N ALA A 73 -21.01 -15.35 1.30
CA ALA A 73 -21.82 -15.91 0.21
C ALA A 73 -20.98 -16.36 -0.99
N ASN A 74 -19.78 -15.80 -1.16
CA ASN A 74 -18.82 -16.18 -2.19
C ASN A 74 -17.69 -17.09 -1.68
N GLY A 75 -17.85 -17.69 -0.48
CA GLY A 75 -16.91 -18.66 0.09
C GLY A 75 -15.63 -18.06 0.67
N ILE A 76 -15.61 -16.76 0.94
CA ILE A 76 -14.49 -16.08 1.60
C ILE A 76 -14.84 -15.86 3.06
N THR A 77 -14.11 -16.48 3.97
CA THR A 77 -14.25 -16.23 5.41
C THR A 77 -13.40 -15.02 5.80
N PRO A 78 -14.01 -13.90 6.24
CA PRO A 78 -13.26 -12.73 6.69
C PRO A 78 -12.40 -13.07 7.91
N LYS A 79 -11.19 -12.52 7.97
CA LYS A 79 -10.39 -12.57 9.19
C LYS A 79 -11.01 -11.64 10.22
N LYS A 80 -11.14 -12.09 11.47
CA LYS A 80 -11.53 -11.21 12.59
C LYS A 80 -10.49 -10.10 12.73
N LYS A 81 -10.93 -8.87 13.00
CA LYS A 81 -10.00 -7.79 13.32
C LYS A 81 -9.26 -8.14 14.62
N GLU A 82 -7.94 -8.05 14.57
CA GLU A 82 -7.17 -7.60 15.73
C GLU A 82 -7.26 -6.07 15.68
N ASP A 83 -7.53 -5.42 16.81
CA ASP A 83 -7.66 -3.96 16.88
C ASP A 83 -6.30 -3.31 16.59
N ILE A 84 -6.04 -3.01 15.31
CA ILE A 84 -4.90 -2.20 14.92
C ILE A 84 -5.33 -0.75 15.17
N GLU A 85 -5.00 -0.22 16.35
CA GLU A 85 -5.25 1.18 16.71
C GLU A 85 -4.70 2.07 15.58
N HIS A 86 -5.59 2.79 14.90
CA HIS A 86 -5.18 3.90 14.05
C HIS A 86 -4.63 4.97 14.97
N GLN A 87 -3.31 5.00 15.18
CA GLN A 87 -2.69 6.21 15.70
C GLN A 87 -3.05 7.34 14.74
N PRO A 88 -3.70 8.42 15.22
CA PRO A 88 -3.88 9.59 14.38
C PRO A 88 -2.50 10.07 13.96
N LEU A 89 -2.33 10.34 12.66
CA LEU A 89 -1.16 11.04 12.14
C LEU A 89 -1.07 12.37 12.91
N ALA A 90 -0.02 12.51 13.72
CA ALA A 90 0.30 13.73 14.45
C ALA A 90 0.78 14.84 13.49
#